data_AF-A0A6H2NID4-F1
#
_entry.id   AF-A0A6H2NID4-F1
#
_cell.length_a   1.000
_cell.length_b   1.000
_cell.length_c   1.000
_cell.angle_alpha   90.00
_cell.angle_beta   90.00
_cell.angle_gamma   90.00
#
_symmetry.space_group_name_H-M   'P 1'
#
loop_
_entity.id
_entity.type
_entity.pdbx_description
1 polymer ?
#
loop_
_entity_poly.entity_id
_entity_poly.type
_entity_poly.pdbx_seq_one_letter_code
_entity_poly.pdbx_strand_id
1 'polypeptide(L)'
;NNWGFLIWGGLHGAGLVLHRLTQTVGKTIPAVYKFWLTVPGMLVGWGITQGLVFFSWLFFRLPAPRQFNLALQRIWGTPADAQFSQLVYRESLGFSFGELMLMLWGVVGLMALSYLFKRGLKLELGWPVKLLLVPLFSLLAWLLAPAETLPYIYFDF
;
A
#
# COMPACT_ATOMS: atom_id res chain seq x y z
N ASN A 1 -5.93 25.57 4.24
CA ASN A 1 -7.20 24.92 4.63
C ASN A 1 -6.88 23.46 4.94
N ASN A 2 -6.49 23.14 6.18
CA ASN A 2 -5.68 21.94 6.49
C ASN A 2 -6.48 20.82 7.17
N TRP A 3 -7.80 20.79 6.95
CA TRP A 3 -8.71 19.82 7.58
C TRP A 3 -8.36 18.37 7.26
N GLY A 4 -7.94 18.08 6.02
CA GLY A 4 -7.54 16.72 5.66
C GLY A 4 -6.36 16.18 6.48
N PHE A 5 -5.38 17.03 6.84
CA PHE A 5 -4.26 16.61 7.70
C PHE A 5 -4.70 16.33 9.14
N LEU A 6 -5.63 17.13 9.69
CA LEU A 6 -6.24 16.88 11.00
C LEU A 6 -7.00 15.55 11.01
N ILE A 7 -7.81 15.28 9.99
CA ILE A 7 -8.57 14.03 9.86
C ILE A 7 -7.60 12.85 9.70
N TRP A 8 -6.60 12.97 8.83
CA TRP A 8 -5.57 11.95 8.62
C TRP A 8 -4.85 11.59 9.92
N GLY A 9 -4.41 12.60 10.68
CA GLY A 9 -3.77 12.42 11.97
C GLY A 9 -4.70 11.78 13.00
N GLY A 10 -5.96 12.23 13.04
CA GLY A 10 -7.00 11.67 13.92
C GLY A 10 -7.29 10.20 13.63
N LEU A 11 -7.40 9.81 12.35
CA LEU A 11 -7.62 8.41 11.95
C LEU A 11 -6.44 7.52 12.34
N HIS A 12 -5.19 7.97 12.15
CA HIS A 12 -4.02 7.22 12.58
C HIS A 12 -3.94 7.09 14.10
N GLY A 13 -4.21 8.19 14.82
CA GLY A 13 -4.27 8.19 16.28
C GLY A 13 -5.32 7.21 16.81
N ALA A 14 -6.53 7.22 16.24
CA ALA A 14 -7.58 6.27 16.57
C ALA A 14 -7.17 4.82 16.25
N GLY A 15 -6.52 4.58 15.10
CA GLY A 15 -5.97 3.27 14.75
C GLY A 15 -4.96 2.75 15.77
N LEU A 16 -4.07 3.61 16.27
CA LEU A 16 -3.11 3.26 17.32
C LEU A 16 -3.79 2.95 18.65
N VAL A 17 -4.83 3.71 19.03
CA VAL A 17 -5.64 3.43 20.22
C VAL A 17 -6.31 2.07 20.10
N LEU A 18 -6.98 1.79 18.98
CA LEU A 18 -7.61 0.50 18.71
C LEU A 18 -6.59 -0.64 18.77
N HIS A 19 -5.43 -0.48 18.14
CA HIS A 19 -4.35 -1.45 18.21
C HIS A 19 -3.92 -1.77 19.65
N ARG A 20 -3.71 -0.75 20.49
CA ARG A 20 -3.34 -0.93 21.90
C ARG A 20 -4.45 -1.58 22.73
N LEU A 21 -5.72 -1.24 22.45
CA LEU A 21 -6.87 -1.88 23.08
C LEU A 21 -6.94 -3.36 22.71
N THR A 22 -6.80 -3.70 21.42
CA THR A 22 -6.79 -5.10 20.97
C THR A 22 -5.66 -5.90 21.61
N GLN A 23 -4.46 -5.32 21.77
CA GLN A 23 -3.36 -5.97 22.49
C GLN A 23 -3.70 -6.22 23.96
N THR A 24 -4.26 -5.23 24.64
CA THR A 24 -4.66 -5.36 26.05
C THR A 24 -5.74 -6.42 26.22
N VAL A 25 -6.77 -6.40 25.38
CA VAL A 25 -7.85 -7.40 25.38
C VAL A 25 -7.31 -8.80 25.07
N GLY A 26 -6.36 -8.93 24.14
CA GLY A 26 -5.71 -10.21 23.85
C GLY A 26 -4.97 -10.79 25.05
N LYS A 27 -4.30 -9.96 25.86
CA LYS A 27 -3.64 -10.41 27.10
C LYS A 27 -4.63 -10.91 28.14
N THR A 28 -5.82 -10.32 28.20
CA THR A 28 -6.85 -10.66 29.19
C THR A 28 -7.74 -11.83 28.73
N ILE A 29 -8.04 -11.93 27.43
CA ILE A 29 -8.98 -12.90 26.86
C ILE A 29 -8.24 -13.87 25.93
N PRO A 30 -7.97 -15.12 26.38
CA PRO A 30 -7.19 -16.09 25.62
C PRO A 30 -7.78 -16.42 24.24
N ALA A 31 -9.10 -16.38 24.09
CA ALA A 31 -9.77 -16.64 22.81
C ALA A 31 -9.44 -15.58 21.75
N VAL A 32 -9.40 -14.31 22.15
CA VAL A 32 -9.04 -13.19 21.27
C VAL A 32 -7.59 -13.33 20.83
N TYR A 33 -6.68 -13.61 21.76
CA TYR A 33 -5.28 -13.86 21.44
C TYR A 33 -5.12 -15.02 20.45
N LYS A 34 -5.76 -16.16 20.72
CA LYS A 34 -5.71 -17.33 19.83
C LYS A 34 -6.27 -17.04 18.44
N PHE A 35 -7.35 -16.26 18.34
CA PHE A 35 -7.90 -15.84 17.05
C PHE A 35 -6.87 -15.09 16.21
N TRP A 36 -6.20 -14.09 16.77
CA TRP A 36 -5.21 -13.28 16.04
C TRP A 36 -3.96 -14.08 15.61
N LEU A 37 -3.69 -15.23 16.23
CA LEU A 37 -2.63 -16.15 15.82
C LEU A 37 -3.03 -17.05 14.64
N THR A 38 -4.32 -17.13 14.31
CA THR A 38 -4.81 -17.96 13.21
C THR A 38 -4.64 -17.26 11.86
N VAL A 39 -4.61 -18.01 10.76
CA VAL A 39 -4.56 -17.45 9.40
C VAL A 39 -5.74 -16.50 9.13
N PRO A 40 -7.00 -16.84 9.46
CA PRO A 40 -8.11 -15.90 9.33
C PRO A 40 -7.90 -14.61 10.13
N GLY A 41 -7.43 -14.71 11.37
CA GLY A 41 -7.13 -13.54 12.19
C GLY A 41 -6.04 -12.65 11.60
N MET A 42 -4.99 -13.26 11.03
CA MET A 42 -3.94 -12.54 10.31
C MET A 42 -4.48 -11.80 9.08
N LEU A 43 -5.32 -12.46 8.26
CA LEU A 43 -5.93 -11.83 7.08
C LEU A 43 -6.86 -10.68 7.46
N VAL A 44 -7.66 -10.84 8.51
CA VAL A 44 -8.51 -9.77 9.05
C VAL A 44 -7.65 -8.61 9.54
N GLY A 45 -6.59 -8.87 10.30
CA GLY A 45 -5.67 -7.84 10.78
C GLY A 45 -5.00 -7.07 9.63
N TRP A 46 -4.58 -7.78 8.57
CA TRP A 46 -4.04 -7.17 7.36
C TRP A 46 -5.09 -6.32 6.65
N GLY A 47 -6.30 -6.83 6.46
CA GLY A 47 -7.41 -6.10 5.83
C GLY A 47 -7.78 -4.82 6.58
N ILE A 48 -7.89 -4.88 7.92
CA ILE A 48 -8.16 -3.70 8.75
C ILE A 48 -7.03 -2.68 8.63
N THR A 49 -5.78 -3.14 8.70
CA THR A 49 -4.61 -2.25 8.63
C THR A 49 -4.51 -1.56 7.28
N GLN A 50 -4.55 -2.33 6.18
CA GLN A 50 -4.49 -1.79 4.83
C GLN A 50 -5.69 -0.90 4.52
N GLY A 51 -6.89 -1.32 4.93
CA GLY A 51 -8.11 -0.53 4.78
C GLY A 51 -8.01 0.83 5.48
N LEU A 52 -7.55 0.86 6.73
CA LEU A 52 -7.33 2.12 7.46
C LEU A 52 -6.30 3.01 6.75
N VAL A 53 -5.16 2.45 6.35
CA VAL A 53 -4.09 3.20 5.67
C VAL A 53 -4.59 3.77 4.35
N PHE A 54 -5.17 2.96 3.47
CA PHE A 54 -5.67 3.42 2.17
C PHE A 54 -6.83 4.42 2.31
N PHE A 55 -7.73 4.21 3.27
CA PHE A 55 -8.81 5.15 3.53
C PHE A 55 -8.29 6.49 4.05
N SER A 56 -7.37 6.48 5.01
CA SER A 56 -6.79 7.71 5.57
C SER A 56 -6.03 8.53 4.52
N TRP A 57 -5.40 7.86 3.55
CA TRP A 57 -4.70 8.50 2.43
C TRP A 57 -5.59 9.43 1.61
N LEU A 58 -6.90 9.17 1.55
CA LEU A 58 -7.86 10.04 0.88
C LEU A 58 -7.78 11.48 1.41
N PHE A 59 -7.80 11.64 2.74
CA PHE A 59 -7.77 12.94 3.40
C PHE A 59 -6.40 13.60 3.34
N PHE A 60 -5.34 12.80 3.32
CA PHE A 60 -3.98 13.30 3.12
C PHE A 60 -3.78 13.88 1.72
N ARG A 61 -4.33 13.20 0.69
CA ARG A 61 -4.21 13.62 -0.71
C ARG A 61 -5.15 14.74 -1.12
N LEU A 62 -6.34 14.77 -0.53
CA LEU A 62 -7.36 15.77 -0.84
C LEU A 62 -7.60 16.62 0.43
N PRO A 63 -6.73 17.57 0.79
CA PRO A 63 -6.80 18.25 2.08
C PRO A 63 -7.99 19.21 2.22
N ALA A 64 -8.57 19.64 1.10
CA ALA A 64 -9.69 20.57 1.05
C ALA A 64 -11.04 19.85 1.27
N PRO A 65 -11.93 20.34 2.16
CA PRO A 65 -13.22 19.73 2.44
C PRO A 65 -14.08 19.41 1.23
N ARG A 66 -14.11 20.31 0.25
CA ARG A 66 -14.88 20.09 -0.98
C ARG A 66 -14.39 18.86 -1.76
N GLN A 67 -13.09 18.61 -1.79
CA GLN A 67 -12.49 17.53 -2.57
C GLN A 67 -12.69 16.17 -1.90
N PHE A 68 -12.35 16.05 -0.60
CA PHE A 68 -12.54 14.77 0.10
C PHE A 68 -14.02 14.40 0.25
N ASN A 69 -14.92 15.38 0.42
CA ASN A 69 -16.37 15.10 0.49
C ASN A 69 -16.90 14.54 -0.84
N LEU A 70 -16.47 15.11 -1.97
CA LEU A 70 -16.82 14.60 -3.29
C LEU A 70 -16.31 13.18 -3.50
N ALA A 71 -15.07 12.90 -3.08
CA ALA A 71 -14.50 11.57 -3.19
C ALA A 71 -15.22 10.54 -2.31
N LEU A 72 -15.61 10.92 -1.09
CA LEU A 72 -16.43 10.06 -0.21
C LEU A 72 -17.80 9.75 -0.82
N GLN A 73 -18.45 10.72 -1.47
CA GLN A 73 -19.74 10.51 -2.15
C GLN A 73 -19.60 9.56 -3.35
N ARG A 74 -18.44 9.55 -4.00
CA ARG A 74 -18.19 8.76 -5.22
C ARG A 74 -17.45 7.45 -4.96
N ILE A 75 -17.12 7.14 -3.70
CA ILE A 75 -16.35 5.93 -3.39
C ILE A 75 -17.13 4.67 -3.78
N TRP A 76 -18.46 4.70 -3.67
CA TRP A 76 -19.36 3.61 -4.06
C TRP A 76 -20.37 4.03 -5.12
N GLY A 77 -20.78 3.07 -5.95
CA GLY A 77 -21.83 3.26 -6.96
C GLY A 77 -21.47 4.20 -8.12
N THR A 78 -20.23 4.71 -8.17
CA THR A 78 -19.74 5.56 -9.26
C THR A 78 -18.77 4.76 -10.12
N PRO A 79 -19.04 4.58 -11.44
CA PRO A 79 -18.11 3.88 -12.32
C PRO A 79 -16.81 4.68 -12.46
N ALA A 80 -15.70 3.97 -12.69
CA ALA A 80 -14.42 4.61 -12.98
C ALA A 80 -14.52 5.41 -14.27
N ASP A 81 -13.96 6.61 -14.28
CA ASP A 81 -13.91 7.46 -15.46
C ASP A 81 -13.00 6.82 -16.53
N ALA A 82 -13.53 6.63 -17.74
CA ALA A 82 -12.75 6.11 -18.85
C ALA A 82 -11.53 6.99 -19.16
N GLN A 83 -11.66 8.31 -18.97
CA GLN A 83 -10.57 9.27 -19.16
C GLN A 83 -9.44 9.07 -18.15
N PHE A 84 -9.75 8.58 -16.93
CA PHE A 84 -8.73 8.26 -15.93
C PHE A 84 -7.77 7.18 -16.45
N SER A 85 -8.31 6.12 -17.08
CA SER A 85 -7.49 5.04 -17.60
C SER A 85 -6.51 5.50 -18.69
N GLN A 86 -6.95 6.45 -19.52
CA GLN A 86 -6.16 6.99 -20.62
C GLN A 86 -5.10 7.97 -20.09
N LEU A 87 -5.50 8.98 -19.32
CA LEU A 87 -4.59 10.02 -18.84
C LEU A 87 -3.58 9.47 -17.80
N VAL A 88 -4.04 8.63 -16.87
CA VAL A 88 -3.22 8.20 -15.73
C VAL A 88 -2.43 6.94 -16.06
N TYR A 89 -3.05 5.90 -16.61
CA TYR A 89 -2.29 4.67 -16.87
C TYR A 89 -1.46 4.82 -18.14
N ARG A 90 -2.11 5.19 -19.26
CA ARG A 90 -1.44 5.15 -20.56
C ARG A 90 -0.51 6.33 -20.79
N GLU A 91 -0.98 7.54 -20.57
CA GLU A 91 -0.20 8.75 -20.86
C GLU A 91 0.81 9.05 -19.74
N SER A 92 0.40 8.92 -18.48
CA SER A 92 1.28 9.26 -17.35
C SER A 92 2.25 8.14 -16.96
N LEU A 93 1.78 6.88 -16.91
CA LEU A 93 2.62 5.75 -16.49
C LEU A 93 3.20 4.97 -17.67
N GLY A 94 2.72 5.17 -18.90
CA GLY A 94 3.17 4.43 -20.07
C GLY A 94 2.68 2.98 -20.14
N PHE A 95 1.75 2.58 -19.26
CA PHE A 95 1.24 1.21 -19.16
C PHE A 95 -0.27 1.16 -19.34
N SER A 96 -0.79 0.13 -20.02
CA SER A 96 -2.20 -0.21 -19.90
C SER A 96 -2.52 -0.69 -18.48
N PHE A 97 -3.80 -0.60 -18.10
CA PHE A 97 -4.26 -1.13 -16.81
C PHE A 97 -3.90 -2.61 -16.63
N GLY A 98 -4.02 -3.42 -17.69
CA GLY A 98 -3.67 -4.84 -17.66
C GLY A 98 -2.19 -5.10 -17.40
N GLU A 99 -1.31 -4.35 -18.07
CA GLU A 99 0.15 -4.43 -17.85
C GLU A 99 0.53 -4.00 -16.43
N LEU A 100 -0.08 -2.93 -15.92
CA LEU A 100 0.13 -2.48 -14.55
C LEU A 100 -0.29 -3.55 -13.54
N MET A 101 -1.46 -4.17 -13.74
CA MET A 101 -1.93 -5.26 -12.88
C MET A 101 -1.01 -6.48 -12.95
N LEU A 102 -0.54 -6.85 -14.14
CA LEU A 102 0.41 -7.94 -14.31
C LEU A 102 1.71 -7.66 -13.58
N MET A 103 2.22 -6.42 -13.63
CA MET A 103 3.43 -6.04 -12.92
C MET A 103 3.25 -6.10 -11.40
N LEU A 104 2.15 -5.57 -10.87
CA LEU A 104 1.85 -5.61 -9.43
C LEU A 104 1.69 -7.05 -8.92
N TRP A 105 0.93 -7.88 -9.63
CA TRP A 105 0.79 -9.30 -9.29
C TRP A 105 2.07 -10.09 -9.50
N GLY A 106 2.90 -9.70 -10.47
CA GLY A 106 4.25 -10.22 -10.66
C GLY A 106 5.11 -9.99 -9.43
N VAL A 107 5.11 -8.77 -8.87
CA VAL A 107 5.82 -8.47 -7.61
C VAL A 107 5.31 -9.33 -6.46
N VAL A 108 3.98 -9.44 -6.29
CA VAL A 108 3.39 -10.31 -5.26
C VAL A 108 3.83 -11.77 -5.45
N GLY A 109 3.83 -12.26 -6.69
CA GLY A 109 4.30 -13.60 -7.04
C GLY A 109 5.77 -13.83 -6.73
N LEU A 110 6.64 -12.86 -7.07
CA LEU A 110 8.08 -12.90 -6.76
C LEU A 110 8.33 -12.88 -5.25
N MET A 111 7.58 -12.08 -4.48
CA MET A 111 7.64 -12.07 -3.02
C MET A 111 7.21 -13.41 -2.42
N ALA A 112 6.12 -14.00 -2.92
CA ALA A 112 5.65 -15.30 -2.49
C ALA A 112 6.67 -16.42 -2.81
N LEU A 113 7.24 -16.40 -4.01
CA LEU A 113 8.28 -17.33 -4.44
C LEU A 113 9.55 -17.19 -3.58
N SER A 114 10.00 -15.97 -3.33
CA SER A 114 11.13 -15.68 -2.45
C SER A 114 10.87 -16.20 -1.03
N TYR A 115 9.66 -15.99 -0.50
CA TYR A 115 9.27 -16.52 0.80
C TYR A 115 9.29 -18.05 0.84
N LEU A 116 8.81 -18.73 -0.20
CA LEU A 116 8.84 -20.19 -0.30
C LEU A 116 10.28 -20.72 -0.38
N PHE A 117 11.16 -20.09 -1.15
CA PHE A 117 12.57 -20.50 -1.21
C PHE A 117 13.28 -20.28 0.13
N LYS A 118 13.03 -19.15 0.79
CA LYS A 118 13.61 -18.85 2.10
C LYS A 118 13.12 -19.82 3.17
N ARG A 119 11.82 -20.10 3.23
CA ARG A 119 11.23 -20.96 4.28
C ARG A 119 11.41 -22.45 3.98
N GLY A 120 11.30 -22.85 2.73
CA GLY A 120 11.38 -24.24 2.27
C GLY A 120 12.81 -24.73 2.09
N LEU A 121 13.63 -24.02 1.31
CA LEU A 121 15.01 -24.41 1.03
C LEU A 121 16.03 -23.83 2.02
N LYS A 122 15.60 -22.97 2.96
CA LYS A 122 16.49 -22.23 3.89
C LYS A 122 17.62 -21.49 3.17
N LEU A 123 17.38 -21.11 1.91
CA LEU A 123 18.34 -20.36 1.11
C LEU A 123 18.37 -18.92 1.60
N GLU A 124 19.41 -18.60 2.37
CA GLU A 124 19.74 -17.22 2.70
C GLU A 124 20.97 -16.79 1.90
N LEU A 125 20.79 -15.76 1.07
CA LEU A 125 21.93 -15.14 0.40
C LEU A 125 22.85 -14.52 1.45
N GLY A 126 24.13 -14.90 1.41
CA GLY A 126 25.16 -14.27 2.22
C GLY A 126 25.25 -12.77 1.95
N TRP A 127 25.66 -11.99 2.95
CA TRP A 127 25.82 -10.54 2.82
C TRP A 127 26.71 -10.11 1.63
N PRO A 128 27.77 -10.85 1.20
CA PRO A 128 28.57 -10.44 0.05
C PRO A 128 27.78 -10.51 -1.26
N VAL A 129 26.96 -11.57 -1.43
CA VAL A 129 26.10 -11.73 -2.62
C VAL A 129 25.05 -10.63 -2.66
N LYS A 130 24.45 -10.29 -1.52
CA LYS A 130 23.50 -9.16 -1.44
C LYS A 130 24.14 -7.85 -1.86
N LEU A 131 25.37 -7.57 -1.42
CA LEU A 131 26.09 -6.35 -1.84
C LEU A 131 26.41 -6.32 -3.33
N LEU A 132 26.81 -7.47 -3.92
CA LEU A 132 27.05 -7.56 -5.37
C LEU A 132 25.79 -7.33 -6.20
N LEU A 133 24.62 -7.67 -5.65
CA LEU A 133 23.33 -7.45 -6.31
C LEU A 133 22.88 -5.98 -6.28
N VAL A 134 23.36 -5.16 -5.34
CA VAL A 134 23.00 -3.74 -5.25
C VAL A 134 23.28 -2.97 -6.55
N PRO A 135 24.51 -2.94 -7.09
CA PRO A 135 24.78 -2.19 -8.32
C PRO A 135 24.01 -2.72 -9.53
N LEU A 136 23.78 -4.04 -9.61
CA LEU A 136 22.97 -4.64 -10.66
C LEU A 136 21.52 -4.13 -10.61
N PHE A 137 20.89 -4.16 -9.43
CA PHE A 137 19.53 -3.67 -9.28
C PHE A 137 19.42 -2.15 -9.41
N SER A 138 20.43 -1.39 -8.99
CA SER A 138 20.49 0.06 -9.23
C SER A 138 20.60 0.37 -10.72
N LEU A 139 21.42 -0.38 -11.46
CA LEU A 139 21.53 -0.25 -12.92
C LEU A 139 20.21 -0.59 -13.60
N LEU A 140 19.56 -1.69 -13.20
CA LEU A 140 18.24 -2.06 -13.72
C LEU A 140 17.19 -1.00 -13.41
N ALA A 141 17.16 -0.47 -12.19
CA ALA A 141 16.23 0.60 -11.82
C ALA A 141 16.46 1.86 -12.66
N TRP A 142 17.71 2.18 -13.00
CA TRP A 142 18.04 3.31 -13.87
C TRP A 142 17.64 3.06 -15.33
N LEU A 143 17.94 1.88 -15.88
CA LEU A 143 17.58 1.51 -17.26
C LEU A 143 16.07 1.42 -17.49
N LEU A 144 15.33 1.04 -16.44
CA LEU A 144 13.87 0.91 -16.46
C LEU A 144 13.15 2.18 -15.97
N ALA A 145 13.90 3.23 -15.60
CA ALA A 145 13.29 4.49 -15.21
C ALA A 145 12.61 5.16 -16.43
N PRO A 146 11.40 5.72 -16.27
CA PRO A 146 10.72 6.40 -17.36
C PRO A 146 11.51 7.65 -17.80
N ALA A 147 11.49 7.94 -19.10
CA ALA A 147 12.23 9.06 -19.70
C ALA A 147 11.71 10.44 -19.26
N GLU A 148 10.44 10.52 -18.88
CA GLU A 148 9.83 11.73 -18.32
C GLU A 148 9.28 11.42 -16.92
N THR A 149 9.88 12.04 -15.91
CA THR A 149 9.21 12.16 -14.61
C THR A 149 8.20 13.29 -14.75
N LEU A 150 6.91 12.95 -14.86
CA LEU A 150 5.86 13.93 -14.61
C LEU A 150 6.16 14.68 -13.30
N PRO A 151 5.92 16.00 -13.23
CA PRO A 151 6.15 16.76 -12.03
C PRO A 151 5.49 16.05 -10.84
N TYR A 152 6.32 15.81 -9.83
CA TYR A 152 6.01 15.02 -8.65
C TYR A 152 4.69 15.52 -8.03
N ILE A 153 3.58 14.77 -8.17
CA ILE A 153 2.25 15.08 -7.59
C ILE A 153 2.26 15.10 -6.04
N TYR A 154 3.44 15.01 -5.40
CA TYR A 154 3.59 14.87 -3.96
C TYR A 154 3.95 16.16 -3.22
N PHE A 155 4.51 17.18 -3.88
CA PHE A 155 5.14 18.30 -3.17
C PHE A 155 4.99 19.68 -3.84
N ASP A 156 3.90 19.95 -4.55
CA ASP A 156 3.50 21.34 -4.79
C ASP A 156 2.67 21.79 -3.58
N PHE A 157 3.36 22.42 -2.61
CA PHE A 157 2.75 23.09 -1.46
C PHE A 157 2.46 24.56 -1.77
#